data_AF-A0A7W1JIY4-F1
#
_entry.id   AF-A0A7W1JIY4-F1
#
_cell.length_a   1.000
_cell.length_b   1.000
_cell.length_c   1.000
_cell.angle_alpha   90.00
_cell.angle_beta   90.00
_cell.angle_gamma   90.00
#
_symmetry.space_group_name_H-M   'P 1'
#
loop_
_entity.id
_entity.type
_entity.pdbx_description
1 polymer ?
#
loop_
_entity_poly.entity_id
_entity_poly.type
_entity_poly.pdbx_seq_one_letter_code
_entity_poly.pdbx_strand_id
1 'polypeptide(L)'
;ALRELGLRHLRIKPGRPRTNGKAERFIQTLVNEWAYGRIYGSSAERTAALPSYLKRYNFTRPHGSLGKRPPASRVNNLVGNYI
;
A
#
# COMPACT_ATOMS: atom_id res chain seq x y z
N ALA A 1 -3.26 -1.28 23.64
CA ALA A 1 -3.11 -0.83 22.24
C ALA A 1 -3.99 -1.58 21.23
N LEU A 2 -3.59 -2.72 20.62
CA LEU A 2 -4.40 -3.34 19.53
C LEU A 2 -5.77 -3.88 19.99
N ARG A 3 -5.82 -4.48 21.18
CA ARG A 3 -7.08 -5.01 21.76
C ARG A 3 -8.06 -3.91 22.14
N GLU A 4 -7.58 -2.75 22.56
CA GLU A 4 -8.42 -1.57 22.86
C GLU A 4 -9.12 -1.04 21.61
N LEU A 5 -8.52 -1.22 20.43
CA LEU A 5 -9.10 -0.86 19.13
C LEU A 5 -9.95 -1.98 18.51
N GLY A 6 -10.15 -3.10 19.22
CA GLY A 6 -10.85 -4.28 18.66
C GLY A 6 -10.08 -4.99 17.54
N LEU A 7 -8.78 -4.72 17.37
CA LEU A 7 -7.96 -5.28 16.29
C LEU A 7 -7.26 -6.57 16.72
N ARG A 8 -7.22 -7.55 15.81
CA ARG A 8 -6.49 -8.81 16.02
C ARG A 8 -5.20 -8.83 15.21
N HIS A 9 -4.07 -9.05 15.89
CA HIS A 9 -2.80 -9.30 15.21
C HIS A 9 -2.80 -10.70 14.59
N LEU A 10 -2.65 -10.75 13.26
CA LEU A 10 -2.47 -12.00 12.50
C LEU A 10 -0.99 -12.20 12.19
N ARG A 11 -0.47 -13.39 12.49
CA ARG A 11 0.90 -13.79 12.12
C ARG A 11 0.86 -14.71 10.91
N ILE A 12 1.85 -14.57 10.04
CA ILE A 12 2.04 -15.45 8.89
C ILE A 12 2.42 -16.84 9.41
N LYS A 13 1.78 -17.89 8.88
CA LYS A 13 2.14 -19.28 9.17
C LYS A 13 3.50 -19.60 8.53
N PRO A 14 4.43 -20.28 9.23
CA PRO A 14 5.68 -20.75 8.63
C PRO A 14 5.44 -21.52 7.31
N GLY A 15 6.29 -21.28 6.31
CA GLY A 15 6.19 -21.94 5.00
C GLY A 15 5.05 -21.44 4.08
N ARG A 16 4.47 -20.27 4.36
CA ARG A 16 3.41 -19.66 3.52
C ARG A 16 3.81 -18.27 2.98
N PRO A 17 4.84 -18.16 2.13
CA PRO A 17 5.36 -16.88 1.64
C PRO A 17 4.32 -16.05 0.86
N ARG A 18 3.36 -16.71 0.19
CA ARG A 18 2.33 -16.03 -0.61
C ARG A 18 1.39 -15.13 0.21
N THR A 19 1.27 -15.37 1.52
CA THR A 19 0.35 -14.60 2.38
C THR A 19 0.73 -13.13 2.51
N ASN A 20 2.02 -12.81 2.37
CA ASN A 20 2.54 -11.44 2.51
C ASN A 20 2.85 -10.77 1.16
N GLY A 21 2.74 -11.50 0.05
CA GLY A 21 3.24 -11.04 -1.26
C GLY A 21 2.66 -9.72 -1.73
N LYS A 22 1.42 -9.36 -1.35
CA LYS A 22 0.83 -8.05 -1.66
C LYS A 22 1.53 -6.91 -0.90
N ALA A 23 1.78 -7.11 0.40
CA ALA A 23 2.47 -6.12 1.22
C ALA A 23 3.94 -6.00 0.80
N GLU A 24 4.62 -7.12 0.55
CA GLU A 24 5.99 -7.15 0.04
C GLU A 24 6.11 -6.41 -1.30
N ARG A 25 5.20 -6.69 -2.25
CA ARG A 25 5.21 -6.01 -3.55
C ARG A 25 4.93 -4.52 -3.43
N PHE A 26 4.01 -4.12 -2.54
CA PHE A 26 3.75 -2.72 -2.25
C PHE A 26 4.99 -2.04 -1.67
N ILE A 27 5.59 -2.60 -0.62
CA ILE A 27 6.78 -2.06 0.05
C ILE A 27 7.94 -1.93 -0.95
N GLN A 28 8.19 -2.96 -1.76
CA GLN A 28 9.22 -2.91 -2.80
C GLN A 28 8.96 -1.76 -3.80
N THR A 29 7.71 -1.58 -4.23
CA THR A 29 7.35 -0.51 -5.16
C THR A 29 7.48 0.87 -4.52
N LEU A 30 7.05 1.01 -3.27
CA LEU A 30 7.18 2.24 -2.47
C LEU A 30 8.65 2.63 -2.31
N VAL A 31 9.52 1.68 -1.98
CA VAL A 31 10.96 1.93 -1.85
C VAL A 31 11.56 2.39 -3.18
N ASN A 32 11.27 1.67 -4.28
CA ASN A 32 11.85 1.98 -5.59
C ASN A 32 11.35 3.31 -6.16
N GLU A 33 10.07 3.62 -6.02
CA GLU A 33 9.49 4.79 -6.68
C GLU A 33 9.44 6.04 -5.79
N TRP A 34 9.15 5.88 -4.49
CA TRP A 34 9.08 7.02 -3.56
C TRP A 34 10.41 7.25 -2.86
N ALA A 35 11.00 6.22 -2.25
CA ALA A 35 12.17 6.44 -1.40
C ALA A 35 13.43 6.73 -2.21
N TYR A 36 13.62 6.03 -3.34
CA TYR A 36 14.82 6.13 -4.18
C TYR A 36 14.54 6.58 -5.62
N GLY A 37 13.28 6.74 -6.01
CA GLY A 37 12.91 7.18 -7.36
C GLY A 37 13.16 8.66 -7.64
N ARG A 38 13.54 9.44 -6.61
CA ARG A 38 13.89 10.86 -6.68
C ARG A 38 15.01 11.16 -5.69
N ILE A 39 15.81 12.17 -5.99
CA ILE A 39 16.80 12.72 -5.05
C ILE A 39 16.04 13.69 -4.13
N TYR A 40 16.17 13.50 -2.82
CA TYR A 40 15.66 14.42 -1.80
C TYR A 40 16.85 15.01 -1.05
N GLY A 41 16.75 16.28 -0.67
CA GLY A 41 17.75 16.96 0.15
C GLY A 41 17.69 16.57 1.62
N SER A 42 16.56 16.02 2.09
CA SER A 42 16.42 15.54 3.47
C SER A 42 15.37 14.45 3.63
N SER A 43 15.43 13.73 4.76
CA SER A 43 14.37 12.76 5.11
C SER A 43 13.02 13.45 5.35
N ALA A 44 13.02 14.68 5.87
CA ALA A 44 11.80 15.45 6.10
C ALA A 44 11.08 15.78 4.78
N GLU A 45 11.83 16.21 3.76
CA GLU A 45 11.32 16.45 2.41
C GLU A 45 10.74 15.17 1.80
N ARG A 46 11.46 14.05 1.90
CA ARG A 46 10.97 12.75 1.43
C ARG A 46 9.66 12.35 2.11
N THR A 47 9.56 12.54 3.43
CA THR A 47 8.33 12.29 4.19
C THR A 47 7.20 13.21 3.74
N ALA A 48 7.46 14.50 3.48
CA ALA A 48 6.47 15.43 2.97
C ALA A 48 5.94 15.05 1.57
N ALA A 49 6.75 14.37 0.75
CA ALA A 49 6.33 13.85 -0.55
C ALA A 49 5.47 12.57 -0.49
N LEU A 50 5.47 11.85 0.65
CA LEU A 50 4.80 10.56 0.79
C LEU A 50 3.28 10.62 0.56
N PRO A 51 2.51 11.59 1.12
CA PRO A 51 1.07 11.66 0.89
C PRO A 51 0.70 11.79 -0.60
N SER A 52 1.41 12.66 -1.33
CA SER A 52 1.21 12.85 -2.76
C SER A 52 1.55 11.57 -3.56
N TYR A 53 2.63 10.88 -3.18
CA TYR A 53 2.96 9.59 -3.77
C TYR A 53 1.85 8.55 -3.52
N LEU A 54 1.35 8.43 -2.29
CA LEU A 54 0.29 7.47 -1.93
C LEU A 54 -1.02 7.77 -2.68
N LYS A 55 -1.37 9.05 -2.85
CA LYS A 55 -2.54 9.45 -3.66
C LYS A 55 -2.38 8.94 -5.10
N ARG A 56 -1.23 9.18 -5.72
CA ARG A 56 -0.93 8.69 -7.07
C ARG A 56 -0.97 7.15 -7.14
N TYR A 57 -0.32 6.47 -6.20
CA TYR A 57 -0.27 5.01 -6.16
C TYR A 57 -1.67 4.40 -6.05
N ASN A 58 -2.50 4.90 -5.14
CA ASN A 58 -3.82 4.33 -4.85
C ASN A 58 -4.87 4.66 -5.91
N PHE A 59 -4.83 5.87 -6.49
CA PHE A 59 -5.95 6.38 -7.30
C PHE A 59 -5.64 6.55 -8.79
N THR A 60 -4.37 6.60 -9.21
CA THR A 60 -4.03 6.87 -10.61
C THR A 60 -3.04 5.89 -11.23
N ARG A 61 -2.20 5.21 -10.43
CA ARG A 61 -1.15 4.32 -10.95
C ARG A 61 -1.79 3.09 -11.63
N PRO A 62 -1.51 2.83 -12.92
CA PRO A 62 -2.04 1.66 -13.59
C PRO A 62 -1.38 0.39 -13.04
N HIS A 63 -2.18 -0.64 -12.74
CA HIS A 63 -1.67 -1.93 -12.28
C HIS A 63 -1.98 -3.03 -13.29
N GLY A 64 -0.96 -3.73 -13.79
CA GLY A 64 -1.11 -4.77 -14.81
C GLY A 64 -2.05 -5.90 -14.39
N SER A 65 -1.90 -6.38 -13.15
CA SER A 65 -2.79 -7.39 -12.56
C SER A 65 -4.24 -6.92 -12.34
N LEU A 66 -4.52 -5.62 -12.50
CA LEU A 66 -5.85 -5.02 -12.36
C LEU A 66 -6.38 -4.47 -13.69
N GLY A 67 -5.85 -4.93 -14.84
CA GLY A 67 -6.29 -4.45 -16.16
C GLY A 67 -6.01 -2.97 -16.36
N LYS A 68 -4.85 -2.49 -15.88
CA LYS A 68 -4.41 -1.08 -15.90
C LYS A 68 -5.26 -0.14 -15.03
N ARG A 69 -6.13 -0.66 -14.17
CA ARG A 69 -6.87 0.14 -13.18
C ARG A 69 -6.05 0.37 -11.92
N PRO A 70 -6.32 1.45 -11.17
CA PRO A 70 -5.62 1.74 -9.92
C PRO A 70 -6.10 0.84 -8.77
N PRO A 71 -5.31 0.64 -7.71
CA PRO A 71 -5.68 -0.17 -6.55
C PRO A 71 -7.05 0.18 -5.94
N ALA A 72 -7.38 1.47 -5.83
CA ALA A 72 -8.67 1.92 -5.28
C ALA A 72 -9.89 1.39 -6.05
N SER A 73 -9.74 1.04 -7.33
CA SER A 73 -10.84 0.46 -8.13
C SER A 73 -11.32 -0.90 -7.61
N ARG A 74 -10.54 -1.58 -6.77
CA ARG A 74 -10.89 -2.88 -6.16
C ARG A 74 -11.50 -2.74 -4.78
N VAL A 75 -11.52 -1.52 -4.25
CA VAL A 75 -11.81 -1.21 -2.87
C VAL A 75 -12.99 -0.24 -2.85
N ASN A 76 -14.12 -0.70 -3.38
CA ASN A 76 -15.35 0.09 -3.45
C ASN A 76 -16.28 -0.21 -2.25
N ASN A 77 -16.31 -1.43 -1.72
CA ASN A 77 -17.25 -1.84 -0.67
C ASN A 77 -16.59 -2.26 0.65
N LEU A 78 -15.59 -1.51 1.14
CA LEU A 78 -14.85 -1.91 2.35
C LEU A 78 -15.74 -2.12 3.59
N VAL A 79 -16.82 -1.34 3.68
CA VAL A 79 -17.72 -1.33 4.83
C VAL A 79 -18.96 -2.20 4.60
N GLY A 80 -19.12 -2.80 3.41
CA GLY A 80 -20.29 -3.60 3.08
C GLY A 80 -21.56 -2.78 2.83
N ASN A 81 -21.45 -1.48 2.56
CA ASN A 81 -22.59 -0.55 2.47
C ASN A 81 -23.31 -0.55 1.12
N TYR A 82 -22.84 -1.25 0.09
CA TYR A 82 -23.63 -1.45 -1.13
C TYR A 82 -24.65 -2.58 -0.91
N ILE A 83 -25.93 -2.23 -1.06
CA ILE A 83 -27.10 -3.13 -1.12
C ILE A 83 -27.15 -3.80 -2.50
#